data_AF-A0A7I7MDV8-F1
#
_entry.id   AF-A0A7I7MDV8-F1
#
_cell.length_a   1.000
_cell.length_b   1.000
_cell.length_c   1.000
_cell.angle_alpha   90.00
_cell.angle_beta   90.00
_cell.angle_gamma   90.00
#
_symmetry.space_group_name_H-M   'P 1'
#
loop_
_entity.id
_entity.type
_entity.pdbx_description
1 polymer ?
#
loop_
_entity_poly.entity_id
_entity_poly.type
_entity_poly.pdbx_seq_one_letter_code
_entity_poly.pdbx_strand_id
1 'polypeptide(L)' 'MDLEVVRLSAPCRLLDDWIGPGAAAALSRRGGSVCRVLSSGTLQVGDDVVCSQN' A
#
# COMPACT_ATOMS: atom_id res chain seq x y z
N MET A 1 9.98 11.54 -7.02
CA MET A 1 9.14 11.61 -5.81
C MET A 1 9.60 10.51 -4.88
N ASP A 2 9.51 10.74 -3.58
CA ASP A 2 10.11 9.81 -2.60
C ASP A 2 9.06 9.37 -1.58
N LEU A 3 9.03 8.07 -1.30
CA LEU A 3 8.09 7.42 -0.40
C LEU A 3 8.83 6.60 0.65
N GLU A 4 8.37 6.69 1.88
CA GLU A 4 8.87 5.88 2.99
C GLU A 4 7.80 4.91 3.47
N VAL A 5 8.14 3.62 3.56
CA VAL A 5 7.24 2.61 4.11
C VAL A 5 7.14 2.79 5.63
N VAL A 6 5.95 3.10 6.13
CA VAL A 6 5.74 3.36 7.58
C VAL A 6 5.16 2.16 8.32
N ARG A 7 4.33 1.34 7.65
CA ARG A 7 3.74 0.12 8.22
C ARG A 7 3.10 -0.75 7.17
N LEU A 8 2.76 -1.99 7.55
CA LEU A 8 1.85 -2.83 6.78
C LEU A 8 0.44 -2.23 6.78
N SER A 9 -0.23 -2.36 5.64
CA SER A 9 -1.66 -2.04 5.52
C SER A 9 -2.47 -3.01 6.37
N ALA A 10 -3.39 -2.47 7.16
CA ALA A 10 -4.26 -3.27 8.02
C ALA A 10 -5.57 -3.52 7.24
N PRO A 11 -5.89 -4.77 6.87
CA PRO A 11 -7.16 -5.06 6.22
C PRO A 11 -8.32 -4.76 7.18
N CYS A 12 -9.42 -4.24 6.64
CA CYS A 12 -10.56 -3.77 7.43
C CYS A 12 -11.90 -4.17 6.80
N ARG A 13 -12.99 -3.94 7.54
CA ARG A 13 -14.37 -4.27 7.13
C ARG A 13 -14.75 -3.74 5.73
N LEU A 14 -14.17 -2.63 5.29
CA LEU A 14 -14.42 -2.11 3.94
C LEU A 14 -14.05 -3.10 2.84
N LEU A 15 -13.03 -3.94 3.05
CA LEU A 15 -12.66 -4.99 2.10
C LEU A 15 -13.75 -6.06 2.03
N ASP A 16 -14.35 -6.40 3.17
CA ASP A 16 -15.45 -7.38 3.19
C ASP A 16 -16.69 -6.85 2.44
N ASP A 17 -16.95 -5.55 2.53
CA ASP A 17 -18.07 -4.89 1.84
C ASP A 17 -17.86 -4.81 0.32
N TRP A 18 -16.63 -4.54 -0.14
CA TRP A 18 -16.34 -4.28 -1.57
C TRP A 18 -15.91 -5.51 -2.36
N ILE A 19 -15.20 -6.45 -1.72
CA ILE A 19 -14.68 -7.66 -2.36
C ILE A 19 -15.60 -8.85 -2.05
N GLY A 20 -15.97 -8.99 -0.77
CA GLY A 20 -16.87 -10.04 -0.29
C GLY A 20 -16.49 -10.56 1.10
N PRO A 21 -17.38 -11.31 1.75
CA PRO A 21 -17.19 -11.76 3.12
C PRO A 21 -15.88 -12.54 3.32
N GLY A 22 -15.07 -12.11 4.31
CA GLY A 22 -13.80 -12.75 4.64
C GLY A 22 -12.60 -12.20 3.87
N ALA A 23 -12.79 -11.22 3.00
CA ALA A 23 -11.71 -10.55 2.28
C ALA A 23 -10.67 -9.93 3.22
N ALA A 24 -11.09 -9.33 4.35
CA ALA A 24 -10.16 -8.76 5.32
C ALA A 24 -9.24 -9.83 5.92
N ALA A 25 -9.79 -10.99 6.27
CA ALA A 25 -9.01 -12.12 6.77
C ALA A 25 -8.10 -12.72 5.69
N ALA A 26 -8.61 -12.88 4.47
CA ALA A 26 -7.86 -13.42 3.34
C ALA A 26 -6.67 -12.55 2.94
N LEU A 27 -6.80 -11.22 3.07
CA LEU A 27 -5.74 -10.25 2.77
C LEU A 27 -4.82 -9.95 3.95
N SER A 28 -4.94 -10.69 5.05
CA SER A 28 -4.04 -10.54 6.21
C SER A 28 -2.57 -10.68 5.78
N ARG A 29 -1.78 -9.65 6.09
CA ARG A 29 -0.37 -9.47 5.69
C ARG A 29 -0.10 -9.48 4.17
N ARG A 30 -1.14 -9.32 3.35
CA ARG A 30 -1.07 -9.26 1.88
C ARG A 30 -1.70 -8.00 1.30
N GLY A 31 -2.24 -7.11 2.13
CA GLY A 31 -2.84 -5.83 1.73
C GLY A 31 -1.84 -4.72 1.32
N GLY A 32 -0.55 -5.03 1.23
CA GLY A 32 0.50 -4.07 0.90
C GLY A 32 0.98 -3.21 2.08
N SER A 33 1.53 -2.05 1.77
CA SER A 33 2.19 -1.14 2.71
C SER A 33 1.56 0.25 2.68
N VAL A 34 1.59 0.93 3.81
CA VAL A 34 1.30 2.36 3.90
C VAL A 34 2.61 3.11 3.74
N CYS A 35 2.60 4.11 2.85
CA CYS A 35 3.76 4.95 2.59
C CYS A 35 3.48 6.40 2.98
N ARG A 36 4.50 7.07 3.52
CA ARG A 36 4.54 8.52 3.75
C ARG A 36 5.28 9.19 2.58
N VAL A 37 4.74 10.29 2.08
CA VAL A 37 5.41 11.11 1.07
C VAL A 37 6.50 11.94 1.73
N LEU A 38 7.74 11.79 1.27
CA LEU A 38 8.89 12.61 1.68
C LEU A 38 9.13 13.77 0.70
N SER A 39 8.92 13.52 -0.59
CA SER A 39 9.08 14.50 -1.66
C SER A 39 7.98 14.31 -2.70
N SER A 40 7.28 15.40 -3.05
CA SER A 40 6.18 15.38 -4.02
C SER A 40 6.69 15.38 -5.47
N GLY A 41 5.80 15.05 -6.40
CA GLY A 41 6.10 15.03 -7.82
C GLY A 41 4.93 14.45 -8.61
N THR A 42 5.14 14.23 -9.90
CA THR A 42 4.17 13.57 -10.78
C THR A 42 4.56 12.11 -10.94
N LEU A 43 3.57 11.22 -10.86
CA LEU A 43 3.69 9.81 -11.19
C LEU A 43 3.01 9.53 -12.52
N GLN A 44 3.57 8.63 -13.30
CA GLN A 44 2.97 8.07 -14.50
C GLN A 44 2.98 6.54 -14.44
N VAL A 45 2.03 5.92 -15.12
CA VAL A 45 1.98 4.46 -15.22
C VAL A 45 3.20 3.98 -16.02
N GLY A 46 3.97 3.07 -15.44
CA GLY A 46 5.18 2.54 -16.05
C GLY A 46 6.48 3.19 -15.55
N ASP A 47 6.40 4.16 -14.62
CA ASP A 47 7.59 4.70 -13.97
C ASP A 47 8.37 3.59 -13.23
N ASP A 48 9.69 3.59 -13.38
CA ASP A 48 10.57 2.68 -12.66
C ASP A 48 10.55 2.96 -11.16
N VAL A 49 10.61 1.89 -10.38
CA VAL A 49 10.67 1.95 -8.91
C VAL A 49 12.03 1.46 -8.44
N VAL A 50 12.71 2.29 -7.67
CA VAL A 50 13.99 1.94 -7.04
C VAL A 50 13.80 1.88 -5.54
N CYS A 51 14.15 0.74 -4.94
CA CYS A 51 14.12 0.56 -3.49
C CYS A 51 15.51 0.85 -2.90
N SER A 52 15.67 2.01 -2.28
CA SER A 52 16.84 2.30 -1.44
C SER A 52 16.52 1.96 0.02
N GLN A 53 17.34 1.10 0.62
CA GLN A 53 17.33 0.90 2.07
C GLN A 53 18.26 1.95 2.67
N ASN A 54 17.71 2.83 3.50
CA ASN A 54 18.50 3.76 4.32
C ASN A 54 18.82 3.11 5.66
#